data_AF-A0AAE4JUL9-F1
#
_entry.id   AF-A0AAE4JUL9-F1
#
_cell.length_a   1.000
_cell.length_b   1.000
_cell.length_c   1.000
_cell.angle_alpha   90.00
_cell.angle_beta   90.00
_cell.angle_gamma   90.00
#
_symmetry.space_group_name_H-M   'P 1'
#
loop_
_entity.id
_entity.type
_entity.pdbx_description
1 polymer ?
#
loop_
_entity_poly.entity_id
_entity_poly.type
_entity_poly.pdbx_seq_one_letter_code
_entity_poly.pdbx_strand_id
1 'polypeptide(L)'
;MKTSIINVTKIGNPIAYKIKENIEADLYSKYVIKNLENTQENIINKDLSLKNKSSYLLDSENRIKKQNFNLKKIVEKSFTEYDAVIFISSTGIAVRSIAPFIQSKDKDPAVIVIDSTGKYAISLLSGHLGGANKLTEKIAKIIGAEPIITTATDNLNIKAPDIIAKENNLVIEDLKKAKDIAALLVNGEKVAFIDEDDLIDFPKGYIYNIEDTKGLVIVTNKLHINEDSFKDDNFFKEDKQIILQNVDENKHIISQNKNKYREKNLTAEKSEEILTSQKVDKRTNPVHEYVQLKIKDEYLQRQSLNNKSLNDKCILKLIRKNIVLGIGCRKNYDENTMKENVIRVLKEENIDLKSINSIVSVEIKKDEKAINELSNFLECPFITYSVDEIKKIEHKFKGSDFVRKTIGIGSVCEPSIELKGATIIKEKQKLNGMTLAIGELSI
;
A
#
# COMPACT_ATOMS: atom_id res chain seq x y z
N MET A 1 18.73 10.65 -5.38
CA MET A 1 18.56 11.44 -4.15
C MET A 1 19.55 12.59 -4.17
N LYS A 2 19.15 13.72 -4.74
CA LYS A 2 19.95 14.93 -4.86
C LYS A 2 20.22 15.49 -3.46
N THR A 3 21.48 15.54 -3.04
CA THR A 3 21.87 15.77 -1.64
C THR A 3 22.65 17.07 -1.48
N SER A 4 22.43 17.80 -0.39
CA SER A 4 23.23 18.97 -0.01
C SER A 4 23.93 18.73 1.33
N ILE A 5 25.18 19.19 1.45
CA ILE A 5 25.97 19.15 2.68
C ILE A 5 26.19 20.59 3.15
N ILE A 6 25.78 20.91 4.38
CA ILE A 6 25.91 22.23 5.00
C ILE A 6 26.85 22.12 6.20
N ASN A 7 28.12 22.48 6.00
CA ASN A 7 29.10 22.53 7.08
C ASN A 7 29.22 23.94 7.66
N VAL A 8 28.94 24.10 8.95
CA VAL A 8 29.05 25.40 9.65
C VAL A 8 30.31 25.53 10.52
N THR A 9 31.21 24.53 10.51
CA THR A 9 32.35 24.44 11.43
C THR A 9 33.68 24.17 10.72
N LYS A 10 34.80 24.66 11.27
CA LYS A 10 36.13 24.39 10.68
C LYS A 10 36.56 22.93 10.88
N ILE A 11 36.22 22.35 12.03
CA ILE A 11 36.57 20.98 12.43
C ILE A 11 35.78 19.96 11.58
N GLY A 12 34.53 20.26 11.22
CA GLY A 12 33.71 19.40 10.37
C GLY A 12 34.11 19.33 8.89
N ASN A 13 35.15 20.05 8.45
CA ASN A 13 35.56 20.05 7.04
C ASN A 13 35.98 18.66 6.53
N PRO A 14 36.90 17.91 7.17
CA PRO A 14 37.29 16.58 6.70
C PRO A 14 36.11 15.62 6.58
N ILE A 15 35.14 15.72 7.50
CA ILE A 15 33.88 14.97 7.45
C ILE A 15 33.09 15.34 6.18
N ALA A 16 32.97 16.64 5.88
CA ALA A 16 32.26 17.14 4.72
C ALA A 16 32.88 16.67 3.40
N TYR A 17 34.21 16.71 3.28
CA TYR A 17 34.93 16.20 2.11
C TYR A 17 34.78 14.68 1.98
N LYS A 18 35.02 13.92 3.05
CA LYS A 18 34.87 12.45 3.05
C LYS A 18 33.48 12.00 2.62
N ILE A 19 32.43 12.71 3.05
CA ILE A 19 31.06 12.45 2.58
C ILE A 19 30.93 12.79 1.10
N LYS A 20 31.35 14.00 0.67
CA LYS A 20 31.31 14.46 -0.73
C LYS A 20 32.08 13.56 -1.73
N GLU A 21 33.14 12.89 -1.27
CA GLU A 21 33.90 11.90 -2.06
C GLU A 21 33.16 10.57 -2.22
N ASN A 22 32.28 10.22 -1.28
CA ASN A 22 31.58 8.92 -1.22
C ASN A 22 30.08 8.98 -1.60
N ILE A 23 29.50 10.19 -1.69
CA ILE A 23 28.14 10.43 -2.20
C ILE A 23 28.09 11.65 -3.11
N GLU A 24 27.24 11.57 -4.13
CA GLU A 24 26.91 12.71 -4.99
C GLU A 24 26.10 13.74 -4.20
N ALA A 25 26.75 14.83 -3.83
CA ALA A 25 26.15 15.94 -3.09
C ALA A 25 26.78 17.29 -3.45
N ASP A 26 26.07 18.39 -3.20
CA ASP A 26 26.63 19.75 -3.26
C ASP A 26 27.14 20.20 -1.89
N LEU A 27 28.36 20.76 -1.82
CA LEU A 27 29.01 21.13 -0.56
C LEU A 27 28.99 22.64 -0.30
N TYR A 28 28.16 23.04 0.66
CA TYR A 28 28.10 24.38 1.21
C TYR A 28 28.89 24.46 2.53
N SER A 29 30.12 24.96 2.51
CA SER A 29 30.95 25.11 3.72
C SER A 29 31.17 26.56 4.15
N LYS A 30 31.07 26.82 5.45
CA LYS A 30 31.44 28.11 6.06
C LYS A 30 32.96 28.32 6.09
N TYR A 31 33.76 27.27 5.97
CA TYR A 31 35.22 27.35 5.99
C TYR A 31 35.79 26.44 4.92
N VAL A 32 36.74 26.90 4.10
CA VAL A 32 37.46 26.03 3.16
C VAL A 32 38.92 25.92 3.57
N ILE A 33 39.47 24.72 3.40
CA ILE A 33 40.88 24.42 3.60
C ILE A 33 41.56 24.67 2.25
N LYS A 34 42.57 25.55 2.20
CA LYS A 34 43.26 25.93 0.95
C LYS A 34 44.19 24.83 0.40
N ASN A 35 44.36 23.72 1.11
CA ASN A 35 45.42 22.75 0.86
C ASN A 35 44.90 21.52 0.09
N LEU A 36 44.36 21.74 -1.12
CA LEU A 36 44.06 20.68 -2.09
C LEU A 36 44.85 20.82 -3.40
N GLU A 37 45.71 21.85 -3.53
CA GLU A 37 46.61 22.00 -4.69
C GLU A 37 48.00 21.38 -4.48
N ASN A 38 48.44 21.15 -3.23
CA ASN A 38 49.79 20.62 -2.94
C ASN A 38 49.74 19.22 -2.31
N THR A 39 49.70 18.18 -3.15
CA THR A 39 50.19 16.83 -2.82
C THR A 39 51.44 16.49 -3.61
N GLN A 40 52.45 17.37 -3.56
CA GLN A 40 53.86 17.00 -3.66
C GLN A 40 54.70 17.95 -2.77
N GLU A 41 55.52 17.33 -1.92
CA GLU A 41 56.70 17.86 -1.22
C GLU A 41 56.56 19.00 -0.16
N ASN A 42 56.68 18.57 1.11
CA ASN A 42 57.70 18.95 2.09
C ASN A 42 57.74 20.31 2.85
N ILE A 43 58.23 20.18 4.10
CA ILE A 43 58.90 21.17 5.00
C ILE A 43 58.03 22.14 5.85
N ILE A 44 57.86 21.74 7.12
CA ILE A 44 58.25 22.44 8.37
C ILE A 44 58.02 23.97 8.51
N ASN A 45 57.42 24.32 9.66
CA ASN A 45 57.49 25.56 10.46
C ASN A 45 56.43 26.69 10.32
N LYS A 46 55.89 26.98 11.52
CA LYS A 46 55.53 28.28 12.13
C LYS A 46 54.19 28.99 11.88
N ASP A 47 53.65 29.38 13.04
CA ASP A 47 52.87 30.57 13.37
C ASP A 47 51.50 30.84 12.73
N LEU A 48 50.47 30.45 13.50
CA LEU A 48 49.52 31.40 14.11
C LEU A 48 49.45 32.82 13.49
N SER A 49 48.42 33.07 12.69
CA SER A 49 47.66 34.33 12.84
C SER A 49 46.19 34.17 12.45
N LEU A 50 45.32 34.54 13.39
CA LEU A 50 43.88 34.71 13.18
C LEU A 50 43.64 36.10 12.58
N LYS A 51 42.96 36.18 11.42
CA LYS A 51 41.94 37.19 11.06
C LYS A 51 41.63 37.10 9.55
N ASN A 52 40.53 36.46 9.18
CA ASN A 52 39.69 36.86 8.03
C ASN A 52 38.36 36.10 8.04
N LYS A 53 37.24 36.84 8.08
CA LYS A 53 35.86 36.29 7.98
C LYS A 53 35.50 36.05 6.51
N SER A 54 36.16 35.10 5.84
CA SER A 54 35.79 34.68 4.49
C SER A 54 35.46 33.20 4.46
N SER A 55 34.27 32.90 3.94
CA SER A 55 33.75 31.57 3.67
C SER A 55 33.81 31.31 2.16
N TYR A 56 33.79 30.04 1.74
CA TYR A 56 33.93 29.69 0.33
C TYR A 56 33.08 28.47 0.00
N LEU A 57 32.54 28.44 -1.21
CA LEU A 57 31.78 27.32 -1.76
C LEU A 57 32.65 26.57 -2.78
N LEU A 58 32.43 25.26 -2.90
CA LEU A 58 32.99 24.43 -3.96
C LEU A 58 31.88 24.12 -4.96
N ASP A 59 32.12 24.38 -6.24
CA ASP A 59 31.21 23.91 -7.29
C ASP A 59 31.53 22.48 -7.75
N SER A 60 30.78 22.00 -8.73
CA SER A 60 30.90 20.66 -9.32
C SER A 60 32.27 20.34 -9.93
N GLU A 61 33.16 21.33 -10.06
CA GLU A 61 34.51 21.18 -10.58
C GLU A 61 35.60 21.53 -9.54
N ASN A 62 35.26 21.45 -8.24
CA ASN A 62 36.15 21.82 -7.13
C ASN A 62 36.67 23.28 -7.15
N ARG A 63 36.03 24.19 -7.91
CA ARG A 63 36.49 25.59 -7.97
C ARG A 63 35.98 26.37 -6.76
N ILE A 64 36.90 27.09 -6.10
CA ILE A 64 36.60 27.88 -4.90
C ILE A 64 35.85 29.17 -5.29
N LYS A 65 34.52 29.17 -5.17
CA LYS A 65 33.70 30.39 -5.33
C LYS A 65 33.68 31.20 -4.03
N LYS A 66 34.25 32.40 -4.10
CA LYS A 66 34.21 33.42 -3.04
C LYS A 66 32.80 34.03 -2.94
N GLN A 67 31.97 33.48 -2.06
CA GLN A 67 30.62 33.99 -1.79
C GLN A 67 30.33 33.99 -0.28
N ASN A 68 29.58 34.97 0.21
CA ASN A 68 29.24 35.07 1.63
C ASN A 68 28.31 33.93 2.04
N PHE A 69 28.80 32.97 2.82
CA PHE A 69 28.00 31.89 3.41
C PHE A 69 26.86 32.47 4.26
N ASN A 70 25.63 32.35 3.74
CA ASN A 70 24.41 32.75 4.42
C ASN A 70 23.57 31.49 4.69
N LEU A 71 23.61 31.03 5.94
CA LEU A 71 22.94 29.78 6.33
C LEU A 71 21.44 29.78 5.98
N LYS A 72 20.73 30.91 6.19
CA LYS A 72 19.29 30.98 5.89
C LYS A 72 19.00 30.74 4.41
N LYS A 73 19.71 31.43 3.52
CA LYS A 73 19.55 31.26 2.05
C LYS A 73 19.96 29.88 1.56
N ILE A 74 21.01 29.30 2.16
CA ILE A 74 21.48 27.95 1.82
C ILE A 74 20.42 26.93 2.24
N VAL A 75 19.87 27.02 3.46
CA VAL A 75 18.84 26.09 3.95
C VAL A 75 17.54 26.24 3.18
N GLU A 76 17.09 27.47 2.88
CA GLU A 76 15.94 27.78 2.03
C GLU A 76 16.05 27.09 0.65
N LYS A 77 17.21 27.24 -0.01
CA LYS A 77 17.50 26.55 -1.27
C LYS A 77 17.53 25.03 -1.09
N SER A 78 18.22 24.54 -0.06
CA SER A 78 18.34 23.11 0.25
C SER A 78 16.99 22.44 0.48
N PHE A 79 16.07 23.10 1.18
CA PHE A 79 14.71 22.59 1.43
C PHE A 79 13.81 22.61 0.19
N THR A 80 14.12 23.44 -0.81
CA THR A 80 13.30 23.60 -2.02
C THR A 80 13.79 22.73 -3.19
N GLU A 81 15.11 22.51 -3.29
CA GLU A 81 15.74 21.94 -4.50
C GLU A 81 16.36 20.54 -4.31
N TYR A 82 16.41 19.99 -3.09
CA TYR A 82 17.14 18.76 -2.78
C TYR A 82 16.26 17.76 -2.06
N ASP A 83 16.52 16.47 -2.28
CA ASP A 83 15.83 15.36 -1.59
C ASP A 83 16.39 15.15 -0.17
N ALA A 84 17.63 15.59 0.08
CA ALA A 84 18.32 15.42 1.36
C ALA A 84 19.25 16.59 1.73
N VAL A 85 19.33 16.87 3.04
CA VAL A 85 20.13 17.94 3.64
C VAL A 85 20.93 17.37 4.83
N ILE A 86 22.26 17.38 4.71
CA ILE A 86 23.20 16.90 5.72
C ILE A 86 23.84 18.10 6.40
N PHE A 87 23.53 18.33 7.68
CA PHE A 87 24.18 19.36 8.48
C PHE A 87 25.40 18.80 9.21
N ILE A 88 26.55 19.48 9.09
CA ILE A 88 27.71 19.24 9.95
C ILE A 88 27.78 20.41 10.94
N SER A 89 27.08 20.25 12.07
CA SER A 89 26.78 21.28 13.05
C SER A 89 26.30 20.69 14.38
N SER A 90 26.00 21.52 15.37
CA SER A 90 25.15 21.07 16.49
C SER A 90 23.68 20.99 16.06
N THR A 91 22.91 20.04 16.62
CA THR A 91 21.49 19.82 16.32
C THR A 91 20.65 21.09 16.51
N GLY A 92 20.96 21.90 17.53
CA GLY A 92 20.27 23.18 17.75
C GLY A 92 20.48 24.22 16.63
N ILE A 93 21.58 24.18 15.88
CA ILE A 93 21.76 25.02 14.68
C ILE A 93 20.88 24.50 13.54
N ALA A 94 20.94 23.20 13.26
CA ALA A 94 20.14 22.56 12.22
C ALA A 94 18.65 22.83 12.44
N VAL A 95 18.10 22.43 13.59
CA VAL A 95 16.67 22.60 13.97
C VAL A 95 16.21 24.04 13.81
N ARG A 96 16.92 25.02 14.37
CA ARG A 96 16.53 26.44 14.26
C ARG A 96 16.63 26.98 12.83
N SER A 97 17.51 26.43 12.00
CA SER A 97 17.66 26.86 10.61
C SER A 97 16.60 26.28 9.68
N ILE A 98 16.13 25.05 9.94
CA ILE A 98 15.10 24.37 9.13
C ILE A 98 13.67 24.74 9.56
N ALA A 99 13.44 25.10 10.83
CA ALA A 99 12.10 25.33 11.38
C ALA A 99 11.16 26.23 10.55
N PRO A 100 11.60 27.30 9.86
CA PRO A 100 10.73 28.11 9.00
C PRO A 100 10.26 27.43 7.70
N PHE A 101 10.79 26.26 7.35
CA PHE A 101 10.60 25.60 6.04
C PHE A 101 9.96 24.20 6.13
N ILE A 102 9.76 23.67 7.35
CA ILE A 102 9.11 22.36 7.59
C ILE A 102 7.63 22.43 7.20
N GLN A 103 7.13 21.44 6.46
CA GLN A 103 5.73 21.30 6.06
C GLN A 103 5.16 19.95 6.51
N SER A 104 5.63 18.84 5.94
CA SER A 104 5.11 17.50 6.20
C SER A 104 6.05 16.38 5.75
N LYS A 105 5.95 15.21 6.40
CA LYS A 105 6.84 14.04 6.22
C LYS A 105 6.90 13.44 4.80
N ASP A 106 5.97 13.83 3.94
CA ASP A 106 5.80 13.41 2.54
C ASP A 106 6.35 14.44 1.54
N LYS A 107 6.73 15.63 2.00
CA LYS A 107 7.25 16.75 1.19
C LYS A 107 8.63 17.22 1.63
N ASP A 108 8.89 17.20 2.94
CA ASP A 108 10.14 17.68 3.51
C ASP A 108 11.30 16.74 3.18
N PRO A 109 12.49 17.27 2.83
CA PRO A 109 13.66 16.45 2.53
C PRO A 109 14.13 15.65 3.74
N ALA A 110 14.88 14.58 3.49
CA ALA A 110 15.63 13.89 4.53
C ALA A 110 16.62 14.84 5.21
N VAL A 111 16.50 15.07 6.52
CA VAL A 111 17.48 15.89 7.27
C VAL A 111 18.30 15.02 8.20
N ILE A 112 19.62 15.07 8.04
CA ILE A 112 20.61 14.37 8.85
C ILE A 112 21.48 15.41 9.55
N VAL A 113 21.77 15.21 10.84
CA VAL A 113 22.74 16.03 11.59
C VAL A 113 23.93 15.19 12.01
N ILE A 114 25.12 15.67 11.71
CA ILE A 114 26.39 15.07 12.10
C ILE A 114 27.09 16.07 13.02
N ASP A 115 27.52 15.60 14.19
CA ASP A 115 28.29 16.47 15.09
C ASP A 115 29.66 16.83 14.48
N SER A 116 30.28 17.90 14.97
CA SER A 116 31.50 18.44 14.35
C SER A 116 32.76 17.58 14.53
N THR A 117 32.71 16.53 15.35
CA THR A 117 33.75 15.51 15.49
C THR A 117 33.46 14.23 14.71
N GLY A 118 32.23 14.06 14.19
CA GLY A 118 31.84 12.88 13.41
C GLY A 118 31.63 11.64 14.26
N LYS A 119 31.29 11.80 15.55
CA LYS A 119 30.99 10.72 16.48
C LYS A 119 29.56 10.19 16.27
N TYR A 120 28.60 11.08 15.99
CA TYR A 120 27.19 10.76 15.83
C TYR A 120 26.64 11.26 14.49
N ALA A 121 25.86 10.42 13.81
CA ALA A 121 25.02 10.80 12.69
C ALA A 121 23.54 10.58 13.10
N ILE A 122 22.74 11.64 13.11
CA ILE A 122 21.38 11.66 13.67
C ILE A 122 20.37 11.84 12.55
N SER A 123 19.42 10.93 12.44
CA SER A 123 18.24 11.10 11.57
C SER A 123 17.27 12.08 12.23
N LEU A 124 17.09 13.28 11.64
CA LEU A 124 16.36 14.39 12.26
C LEU A 124 14.96 14.62 11.67
N LEU A 125 14.78 14.48 10.36
CA LEU A 125 13.50 14.72 9.67
C LEU A 125 13.32 13.74 8.50
N SER A 126 12.07 13.37 8.21
CA SER A 126 11.68 12.49 7.10
C SER A 126 12.37 11.10 7.12
N GLY A 127 12.42 10.48 8.31
CA GLY A 127 13.09 9.21 8.62
C GLY A 127 12.81 8.05 7.66
N HIS A 128 11.57 7.55 7.65
CA HIS A 128 11.20 6.33 6.92
C HIS A 128 10.89 6.62 5.43
N LEU A 129 9.81 7.33 5.12
CA LEU A 129 9.39 7.61 3.73
C LEU A 129 10.37 8.52 2.96
N GLY A 130 10.97 9.51 3.61
CA GLY A 130 12.00 10.37 2.99
C GLY A 130 13.40 9.74 2.97
N GLY A 131 13.60 8.59 3.60
CA GLY A 131 14.86 7.85 3.57
C GLY A 131 15.98 8.39 4.48
N ALA A 132 15.71 9.34 5.39
CA ALA A 132 16.74 9.88 6.27
C ALA A 132 17.38 8.82 7.19
N ASN A 133 16.63 7.78 7.58
CA ASN A 133 17.15 6.67 8.39
C ASN A 133 18.23 5.90 7.60
N LYS A 134 17.89 5.43 6.40
CA LYS A 134 18.80 4.71 5.49
C LYS A 134 20.01 5.56 5.07
N LEU A 135 19.83 6.87 4.88
CA LEU A 135 20.94 7.78 4.60
C LEU A 135 21.84 7.96 5.84
N THR A 136 21.26 8.04 7.05
CA THR A 136 22.00 8.15 8.31
C THR A 136 22.91 6.93 8.52
N GLU A 137 22.40 5.70 8.32
CA GLU A 137 23.20 4.47 8.38
C GLU A 137 24.34 4.48 7.34
N LYS A 138 24.04 4.86 6.10
CA LYS A 138 25.05 4.93 5.03
C LYS A 138 26.15 5.93 5.37
N ILE A 139 25.79 7.13 5.85
CA ILE A 139 26.76 8.16 6.23
C ILE A 139 27.57 7.70 7.44
N ALA A 140 26.92 7.15 8.47
CA ALA A 140 27.57 6.63 9.67
C ALA A 140 28.69 5.63 9.30
N LYS A 141 28.39 4.68 8.40
CA LYS A 141 29.38 3.73 7.86
C LYS A 141 30.52 4.40 7.08
N ILE A 142 30.25 5.46 6.30
CA ILE A 142 31.29 6.21 5.56
C ILE A 142 32.24 6.92 6.52
N ILE A 143 31.72 7.63 7.52
CA ILE A 143 32.55 8.50 8.39
C ILE A 143 33.11 7.78 9.62
N GLY A 144 32.51 6.65 10.03
CA GLY A 144 32.84 5.94 11.27
C GLY A 144 32.05 6.45 12.48
N ALA A 145 30.87 7.03 12.26
CA ALA A 145 29.99 7.52 13.32
C ALA A 145 29.02 6.45 13.81
N GLU A 146 28.46 6.66 14.99
CA GLU A 146 27.32 5.92 15.53
C GLU A 146 26.00 6.50 14.95
N PRO A 147 25.16 5.70 14.28
CA PRO A 147 23.87 6.16 13.76
C PRO A 147 22.84 6.25 14.89
N ILE A 148 22.19 7.41 15.03
CA ILE A 148 21.13 7.67 16.00
C ILE A 148 19.80 7.79 15.25
N ILE A 149 18.97 6.75 15.37
CA ILE A 149 17.63 6.65 14.78
C ILE A 149 16.64 6.39 15.91
N THR A 150 15.58 7.19 15.98
CA THR A 150 14.64 7.22 17.10
C THR A 150 13.19 6.90 16.71
N THR A 151 12.93 6.58 15.43
CA THR A 151 11.60 6.21 14.95
C THR A 151 11.15 4.86 15.52
N ALA A 152 10.04 4.87 16.25
CA ALA A 152 9.49 3.69 16.93
C ALA A 152 9.23 2.50 16.00
N THR A 153 8.90 2.75 14.73
CA THR A 153 8.67 1.72 13.70
C THR A 153 9.90 0.85 13.44
N ASP A 154 11.10 1.44 13.44
CA ASP A 154 12.32 0.73 13.09
C ASP A 154 12.93 0.02 14.32
N ASN A 155 12.87 0.64 15.50
CA ASN A 155 13.35 0.02 16.76
C ASN A 155 12.49 -1.16 17.23
N LEU A 156 11.22 -1.23 16.83
CA LEU A 156 10.33 -2.36 17.16
C LEU A 156 10.26 -3.42 16.05
N ASN A 157 10.86 -3.17 14.87
CA ASN A 157 10.81 -4.07 13.72
C ASN A 157 9.35 -4.38 13.27
N ILE A 158 8.43 -3.41 13.41
CA ILE A 158 6.99 -3.59 13.13
C ILE A 158 6.60 -2.93 11.79
N LYS A 159 5.81 -3.64 10.99
CA LYS A 159 5.20 -3.13 9.76
C LYS A 159 3.83 -2.52 10.03
N ALA A 160 3.53 -1.33 9.49
CA ALA A 160 2.23 -0.68 9.68
C ALA A 160 1.19 -1.18 8.66
N PRO A 161 -0.13 -1.20 8.98
CA PRO A 161 -1.16 -1.74 8.07
C PRO A 161 -1.28 -1.00 6.73
N ASP A 162 -1.03 0.31 6.73
CA ASP A 162 -1.03 1.14 5.52
C ASP A 162 0.16 0.84 4.60
N ILE A 163 1.31 0.46 5.17
CA ILE A 163 2.47 -0.04 4.41
C ILE A 163 2.16 -1.43 3.83
N ILE A 164 1.57 -2.35 4.61
CA ILE A 164 1.13 -3.67 4.12
C ILE A 164 0.17 -3.50 2.94
N ALA A 165 -0.83 -2.62 3.08
CA ALA A 165 -1.80 -2.36 2.02
C ALA A 165 -1.14 -1.78 0.76
N LYS A 166 -0.22 -0.80 0.92
CA LYS A 166 0.48 -0.17 -0.20
C LYS A 166 1.38 -1.14 -0.96
N GLU A 167 2.15 -1.96 -0.27
CA GLU A 167 3.10 -2.90 -0.90
C GLU A 167 2.37 -4.03 -1.65
N ASN A 168 1.21 -4.46 -1.16
CA ASN A 168 0.41 -5.55 -1.75
C ASN A 168 -0.81 -5.05 -2.56
N ASN A 169 -0.87 -3.75 -2.90
CA ASN A 169 -1.93 -3.13 -3.69
C ASN A 169 -3.37 -3.39 -3.16
N LEU A 170 -3.54 -3.43 -1.84
CA LEU A 170 -4.81 -3.66 -1.14
C LEU A 170 -5.54 -2.35 -0.85
N VAL A 171 -6.87 -2.38 -0.80
CA VAL A 171 -7.69 -1.24 -0.37
C VAL A 171 -7.92 -1.30 1.14
N ILE A 172 -7.53 -0.24 1.86
CA ILE A 172 -7.82 -0.11 3.30
C ILE A 172 -9.32 0.16 3.47
N GLU A 173 -10.03 -0.68 4.26
CA GLU A 173 -11.46 -0.48 4.52
C GLU A 173 -11.74 0.87 5.20
N ASP A 174 -10.99 1.16 6.26
CA ASP A 174 -11.13 2.34 7.12
C ASP A 174 -9.76 2.84 7.59
N LEU A 175 -9.40 4.07 7.19
CA LEU A 175 -8.14 4.73 7.55
C LEU A 175 -8.04 5.11 9.05
N LYS A 176 -9.17 5.20 9.77
CA LYS A 176 -9.17 5.39 11.22
C LYS A 176 -8.71 4.10 11.91
N LYS A 177 -9.36 2.97 11.59
CA LYS A 177 -8.97 1.66 12.12
C LYS A 177 -7.50 1.32 11.82
N ALA A 178 -7.01 1.68 10.63
CA ALA A 178 -5.59 1.47 10.29
C ALA A 178 -4.63 2.24 11.22
N LYS A 179 -4.99 3.45 11.66
CA LYS A 179 -4.24 4.21 12.66
C LYS A 179 -4.39 3.63 14.06
N ASP A 180 -5.58 3.16 14.42
CA ASP A 180 -5.85 2.54 15.72
C ASP A 180 -5.02 1.24 15.87
N ILE A 181 -4.96 0.38 14.84
CA ILE A 181 -4.07 -0.78 14.78
C ILE A 181 -2.59 -0.37 14.87
N ALA A 182 -2.16 0.65 14.12
CA ALA A 182 -0.77 1.11 14.17
C ALA A 182 -0.39 1.63 15.58
N ALA A 183 -1.33 2.24 16.30
CA ALA A 183 -1.12 2.65 17.69
C ALA A 183 -1.03 1.47 18.66
N LEU A 184 -1.87 0.43 18.50
CA LEU A 184 -1.76 -0.82 19.28
C LEU A 184 -0.37 -1.45 19.12
N LEU A 185 0.08 -1.58 17.88
CA LEU A 185 1.40 -2.12 17.52
C LEU A 185 2.55 -1.33 18.16
N VAL A 186 2.55 0.01 18.03
CA VAL A 186 3.57 0.88 18.62
C VAL A 186 3.59 0.82 20.16
N ASN A 187 2.44 0.56 20.78
CA ASN A 187 2.33 0.38 22.23
C ASN A 187 2.71 -1.04 22.71
N GLY A 188 3.11 -1.95 21.80
CA GLY A 188 3.47 -3.34 22.14
C GLY A 188 2.27 -4.26 22.42
N GLU A 189 1.07 -3.86 22.03
CA GLU A 189 -0.15 -4.66 22.20
C GLU A 189 -0.21 -5.77 21.14
N LYS A 190 -0.77 -6.93 21.50
CA LYS A 190 -0.91 -8.07 20.57
C LYS A 190 -1.95 -7.75 19.49
N VAL A 191 -1.52 -7.83 18.22
CA VAL A 191 -2.37 -7.70 17.04
C VAL A 191 -2.22 -8.93 16.15
N ALA A 192 -3.33 -9.55 15.78
CA ALA A 192 -3.34 -10.67 14.84
C ALA A 192 -3.25 -10.19 13.39
N PHE A 193 -2.60 -10.99 12.53
CA PHE A 193 -2.65 -10.83 11.08
C PHE A 193 -3.09 -12.15 10.43
N ILE A 194 -3.98 -12.05 9.44
CA ILE A 194 -4.47 -13.18 8.64
C ILE A 194 -4.57 -12.71 7.19
N ASP A 195 -4.10 -13.53 6.26
CA ASP A 195 -4.43 -13.43 4.84
C ASP A 195 -5.22 -14.68 4.47
N GLU A 196 -6.45 -14.54 3.96
CA GLU A 196 -7.28 -15.71 3.62
C GLU A 196 -6.74 -16.51 2.42
N ASP A 197 -5.84 -15.91 1.64
CA ASP A 197 -5.26 -16.51 0.43
C ASP A 197 -3.79 -16.97 0.64
N ASP A 198 -3.20 -16.71 1.82
CA ASP A 198 -1.79 -16.95 2.16
C ASP A 198 -0.77 -16.43 1.10
N LEU A 199 -1.05 -15.26 0.51
CA LEU A 199 -0.22 -14.67 -0.56
C LEU A 199 0.78 -13.63 -0.04
N ILE A 200 0.65 -13.17 1.20
CA ILE A 200 1.46 -12.08 1.78
C ILE A 200 2.40 -12.62 2.84
N ASP A 201 3.71 -12.37 2.66
CA ASP A 201 4.75 -12.63 3.66
C ASP A 201 4.34 -12.12 5.05
N PHE A 202 4.33 -13.01 6.05
CA PHE A 202 3.79 -12.71 7.36
C PHE A 202 4.43 -11.45 7.98
N PRO A 203 3.65 -10.40 8.27
CA PRO A 203 4.20 -9.10 8.61
C PRO A 203 4.79 -9.10 10.02
N LYS A 204 5.99 -8.57 10.14
CA LYS A 204 6.69 -8.42 11.41
C LYS A 204 5.91 -7.51 12.37
N GLY A 205 5.85 -7.91 13.64
CA GLY A 205 5.10 -7.22 14.71
C GLY A 205 3.69 -7.76 14.96
N TYR A 206 3.20 -8.68 14.12
CA TYR A 206 1.91 -9.34 14.28
C TYR A 206 2.09 -10.76 14.83
N ILE A 207 0.97 -11.40 15.22
CA ILE A 207 0.92 -12.82 15.61
C ILE A 207 -0.17 -13.57 14.85
N TYR A 208 -0.04 -14.89 14.73
CA TYR A 208 -1.08 -15.75 14.14
C TYR A 208 -2.25 -16.00 15.10
N ASN A 209 -2.01 -16.01 16.41
CA ASN A 209 -3.07 -16.32 17.37
C ASN A 209 -4.03 -15.12 17.49
N ILE A 210 -5.32 -15.38 17.29
CA ILE A 210 -6.41 -14.42 17.44
C ILE A 210 -6.85 -14.33 18.91
N GLU A 211 -6.63 -15.38 19.70
CA GLU A 211 -6.89 -15.39 21.13
C GLU A 211 -5.95 -14.40 21.86
N ASP A 212 -6.50 -13.63 22.78
CA ASP A 212 -5.83 -12.56 23.53
C ASP A 212 -5.19 -11.42 22.70
N THR A 213 -5.75 -11.09 21.53
CA THR A 213 -5.40 -9.88 20.77
C THR A 213 -6.34 -8.70 21.03
N LYS A 214 -5.80 -7.47 20.97
CA LYS A 214 -6.58 -6.22 20.98
C LYS A 214 -6.91 -5.71 19.58
N GLY A 215 -6.16 -6.17 18.58
CA GLY A 215 -6.36 -5.81 17.18
C GLY A 215 -6.29 -7.03 16.27
N LEU A 216 -6.92 -6.92 15.10
CA LEU A 216 -6.92 -7.92 14.04
C LEU A 216 -6.85 -7.20 12.68
N VAL A 217 -5.92 -7.62 11.84
CA VAL A 217 -5.86 -7.25 10.42
C VAL A 217 -6.17 -8.50 9.60
N ILE A 218 -7.20 -8.42 8.76
CA ILE A 218 -7.56 -9.49 7.81
C ILE A 218 -7.38 -8.96 6.39
N VAL A 219 -6.69 -9.73 5.55
CA VAL A 219 -6.68 -9.58 4.10
C VAL A 219 -7.69 -10.53 3.49
N THR A 220 -8.62 -10.00 2.70
CA THR A 220 -9.72 -10.77 2.08
C THR A 220 -10.38 -9.97 0.96
N ASN A 221 -11.09 -10.62 0.05
CA ASN A 221 -12.05 -9.97 -0.86
C ASN A 221 -13.50 -10.01 -0.36
N LYS A 222 -13.78 -10.66 0.79
CA LYS A 222 -15.13 -10.92 1.29
C LYS A 222 -15.78 -9.69 1.90
N LEU A 223 -17.10 -9.60 1.75
CA LEU A 223 -17.95 -8.55 2.34
C LEU A 223 -18.02 -8.70 3.86
N HIS A 224 -18.42 -9.90 4.32
CA HIS A 224 -18.52 -10.29 5.72
C HIS A 224 -17.48 -11.36 6.07
N ILE A 225 -17.02 -11.32 7.32
CA ILE A 225 -16.04 -12.24 7.91
C ILE A 225 -16.80 -13.02 8.99
N ASN A 226 -16.88 -14.34 8.87
CA ASN A 226 -17.55 -15.20 9.86
C ASN A 226 -16.52 -15.71 10.88
N GLU A 227 -16.83 -15.64 12.18
CA GLU A 227 -15.85 -16.03 13.22
C GLU A 227 -15.40 -17.49 13.11
N ASP A 228 -16.30 -18.39 12.70
CA ASP A 228 -16.05 -19.83 12.76
C ASP A 228 -15.11 -20.30 11.64
N SER A 229 -14.88 -19.52 10.58
CA SER A 229 -13.89 -19.87 9.54
C SER A 229 -12.44 -19.74 10.01
N PHE A 230 -12.19 -19.22 11.22
CA PHE A 230 -10.85 -19.10 11.82
C PHE A 230 -10.69 -19.95 13.10
N LYS A 231 -11.72 -20.69 13.50
CA LYS A 231 -11.73 -21.56 14.69
C LYS A 231 -11.48 -23.04 14.36
N ASP A 232 -11.30 -23.39 13.09
CA ASP A 232 -11.01 -24.76 12.69
C ASP A 232 -9.56 -25.11 13.07
N ASP A 233 -9.41 -25.94 14.11
CA ASP A 233 -8.13 -26.46 14.64
C ASP A 233 -7.22 -27.14 13.59
N ASN A 234 -7.73 -27.35 12.37
CA ASN A 234 -6.99 -27.92 11.25
C ASN A 234 -6.19 -26.87 10.45
N PHE A 235 -6.51 -25.58 10.53
CA PHE A 235 -5.73 -24.52 9.87
C PHE A 235 -4.33 -24.34 10.50
N PHE A 236 -4.15 -24.75 11.76
CA PHE A 236 -2.91 -24.57 12.52
C PHE A 236 -2.11 -25.86 12.81
N LYS A 237 -2.45 -26.99 12.17
CA LYS A 237 -1.88 -28.30 12.53
C LYS A 237 -0.67 -28.77 11.73
N GLU A 238 -0.53 -28.41 10.46
CA GLU A 238 0.57 -28.94 9.64
C GLU A 238 1.91 -28.22 9.93
N ASP A 239 1.92 -26.88 10.06
CA ASP A 239 3.17 -26.14 10.30
C ASP A 239 3.71 -26.21 11.73
N LYS A 240 2.87 -26.51 12.73
CA LYS A 240 3.32 -26.66 14.13
C LYS A 240 4.31 -27.82 14.32
N GLN A 241 4.29 -28.82 13.44
CA GLN A 241 5.19 -29.97 13.52
C GLN A 241 6.45 -29.79 12.66
N ILE A 242 6.39 -28.95 11.63
CA ILE A 242 7.49 -28.69 10.68
C ILE A 242 8.45 -27.59 11.18
N ILE A 243 7.97 -26.63 11.98
CA ILE A 243 8.81 -25.50 12.46
C ILE A 243 9.57 -25.81 13.76
N LEU A 244 9.20 -26.89 14.48
CA LEU A 244 9.82 -27.28 15.77
C LEU A 244 10.74 -28.51 15.70
N GLN A 245 10.87 -29.14 14.53
CA GLN A 245 11.85 -30.20 14.25
C GLN A 245 12.46 -29.94 12.87
N ASN A 246 13.75 -30.26 12.69
CA ASN A 246 14.57 -29.99 11.49
C ASN A 246 15.18 -28.58 11.41
N VAL A 247 15.92 -28.23 12.47
CA VAL A 247 17.28 -27.72 12.21
C VAL A 247 18.05 -28.88 11.58
N ASP A 248 18.63 -28.61 10.41
CA ASP A 248 19.36 -29.53 9.52
C ASP A 248 18.51 -30.49 8.63
N GLU A 249 19.03 -30.64 7.40
CA GLU A 249 18.72 -31.59 6.31
C GLU A 249 17.51 -31.37 5.34
N ASN A 250 17.88 -31.04 4.09
CA ASN A 250 17.28 -31.42 2.79
C ASN A 250 15.80 -31.04 2.47
N LYS A 251 15.55 -30.21 1.44
CA LYS A 251 15.45 -30.56 0.00
C LYS A 251 14.40 -31.66 -0.32
N HIS A 252 13.48 -31.29 -1.24
CA HIS A 252 12.30 -32.02 -1.71
C HIS A 252 11.13 -32.13 -0.72
N ILE A 253 10.06 -31.37 -0.98
CA ILE A 253 8.71 -31.84 -1.33
C ILE A 253 7.93 -30.62 -1.86
N ILE A 254 7.83 -30.49 -3.18
CA ILE A 254 6.87 -29.61 -3.86
C ILE A 254 6.03 -30.51 -4.76
N SER A 255 4.96 -31.09 -4.21
CA SER A 255 3.90 -31.71 -5.01
C SER A 255 2.69 -32.09 -4.15
N GLN A 256 1.49 -31.89 -4.72
CA GLN A 256 0.20 -32.42 -4.26
C GLN A 256 -0.44 -31.71 -3.05
N ASN A 257 -1.41 -30.82 -3.32
CA ASN A 257 -2.82 -31.10 -2.98
C ASN A 257 -3.77 -30.14 -3.71
N LYS A 258 -4.58 -30.68 -4.62
CA LYS A 258 -5.75 -30.02 -5.23
C LYS A 258 -7.02 -30.75 -4.79
N ASN A 259 -8.13 -30.01 -4.74
CA ASN A 259 -9.52 -30.47 -4.57
C ASN A 259 -9.99 -30.75 -3.12
N LYS A 260 -10.63 -29.77 -2.46
CA LYS A 260 -11.72 -30.06 -1.50
C LYS A 260 -12.72 -28.93 -1.10
N TYR A 261 -13.15 -28.07 -2.01
CA TYR A 261 -14.29 -27.16 -1.76
C TYR A 261 -15.34 -27.17 -2.87
N ARG A 262 -16.21 -28.19 -2.85
CA ARG A 262 -17.56 -28.22 -3.44
C ARG A 262 -18.42 -29.07 -2.50
N GLU A 263 -19.72 -28.75 -2.42
CA GLU A 263 -20.74 -29.34 -1.51
C GLU A 263 -20.83 -28.77 -0.09
N LYS A 264 -21.45 -27.58 0.05
CA LYS A 264 -22.59 -27.36 0.96
C LYS A 264 -23.29 -26.03 0.68
N ASN A 265 -24.54 -25.93 1.13
CA ASN A 265 -25.44 -24.77 1.16
C ASN A 265 -26.39 -24.61 -0.06
N LEU A 266 -27.32 -25.56 -0.15
CA LEU A 266 -28.69 -25.32 -0.63
C LEU A 266 -29.62 -25.12 0.57
N THR A 267 -30.81 -24.57 0.31
CA THR A 267 -31.98 -24.37 1.21
C THR A 267 -31.88 -23.30 2.30
N ALA A 268 -32.35 -22.09 1.98
CA ALA A 268 -33.37 -21.35 2.76
C ALA A 268 -33.99 -20.28 1.84
N GLU A 269 -35.33 -20.24 1.73
CA GLU A 269 -36.07 -19.37 0.80
C GLU A 269 -37.35 -18.84 1.46
N LYS A 270 -37.81 -17.64 1.05
CA LYS A 270 -39.07 -16.92 1.45
C LYS A 270 -38.98 -16.17 2.80
N SER A 271 -39.62 -15.02 3.00
CA SER A 271 -40.85 -14.47 2.36
C SER A 271 -40.95 -12.92 2.37
N GLU A 272 -41.72 -12.37 1.40
CA GLU A 272 -42.59 -11.14 1.42
C GLU A 272 -41.97 -9.75 1.75
N GLU A 273 -42.26 -8.59 1.09
CA GLU A 273 -43.49 -7.94 0.56
C GLU A 273 -44.35 -7.25 1.66
N ILE A 274 -44.84 -5.99 1.57
CA ILE A 274 -44.86 -4.90 0.53
C ILE A 274 -44.94 -3.53 1.27
N LEU A 275 -44.40 -2.41 0.72
CA LEU A 275 -45.05 -1.07 0.86
C LEU A 275 -44.64 0.00 -0.18
N THR A 276 -45.58 0.90 -0.49
CA THR A 276 -45.58 1.81 -1.65
C THR A 276 -45.36 3.29 -1.33
N SER A 277 -44.58 3.95 -2.19
CA SER A 277 -44.71 5.36 -2.66
C SER A 277 -45.01 6.51 -1.68
N GLN A 278 -44.12 7.51 -1.65
CA GLN A 278 -44.49 8.94 -1.56
C GLN A 278 -43.44 9.83 -2.25
N LYS A 279 -43.85 11.01 -2.74
CA LYS A 279 -43.03 11.92 -3.58
C LYS A 279 -42.13 12.82 -2.73
N VAL A 280 -40.87 13.03 -3.13
CA VAL A 280 -39.99 14.09 -2.60
C VAL A 280 -39.24 14.79 -3.76
N ASP A 281 -38.92 16.07 -3.54
CA ASP A 281 -38.47 17.05 -4.52
C ASP A 281 -36.97 16.97 -4.90
N LYS A 282 -36.58 17.64 -5.98
CA LYS A 282 -35.28 17.57 -6.65
C LYS A 282 -34.21 18.45 -5.96
N ARG A 283 -33.34 17.87 -5.11
CA ARG A 283 -31.94 18.34 -4.93
C ARG A 283 -30.94 17.46 -4.16
N THR A 284 -31.09 16.13 -4.21
CA THR A 284 -30.05 15.09 -4.02
C THR A 284 -30.50 13.87 -4.83
N ASN A 285 -29.63 12.88 -5.11
CA ASN A 285 -30.10 11.64 -5.75
C ASN A 285 -30.53 10.64 -4.64
N PRO A 286 -31.84 10.48 -4.36
CA PRO A 286 -32.31 9.77 -3.17
C PRO A 286 -31.98 8.28 -3.21
N VAL A 287 -31.71 7.71 -4.39
CA VAL A 287 -31.30 6.30 -4.53
C VAL A 287 -29.93 6.04 -3.88
N HIS A 288 -28.99 6.99 -4.00
CA HIS A 288 -27.65 6.85 -3.41
C HIS A 288 -27.71 6.85 -1.87
N GLU A 289 -28.50 7.77 -1.31
CA GLU A 289 -28.71 7.87 0.12
C GLU A 289 -29.55 6.68 0.65
N TYR A 290 -30.60 6.27 -0.05
CA TYR A 290 -31.41 5.10 0.32
C TYR A 290 -30.59 3.80 0.31
N VAL A 291 -29.75 3.57 -0.72
CA VAL A 291 -28.87 2.39 -0.78
C VAL A 291 -27.83 2.43 0.34
N GLN A 292 -27.21 3.59 0.60
CA GLN A 292 -26.27 3.74 1.72
C GLN A 292 -26.94 3.54 3.09
N LEU A 293 -28.13 4.09 3.31
CA LEU A 293 -28.91 3.92 4.54
C LEU A 293 -29.31 2.46 4.75
N LYS A 294 -29.83 1.78 3.71
CA LYS A 294 -30.22 0.38 3.79
C LYS A 294 -29.03 -0.55 4.05
N ILE A 295 -27.87 -0.26 3.46
CA ILE A 295 -26.60 -0.93 3.79
C ILE A 295 -26.21 -0.68 5.26
N LYS A 296 -26.39 0.54 5.77
CA LYS A 296 -26.07 0.93 7.16
C LYS A 296 -26.99 0.25 8.17
N ASP A 297 -28.28 0.17 7.88
CA ASP A 297 -29.28 -0.46 8.74
C ASP A 297 -29.15 -1.98 8.76
N GLU A 298 -28.93 -2.64 7.60
CA GLU A 298 -28.61 -4.08 7.53
C GLU A 298 -27.31 -4.41 8.30
N TYR A 299 -26.30 -3.55 8.20
CA TYR A 299 -25.02 -3.69 8.90
C TYR A 299 -25.19 -3.57 10.43
N LEU A 300 -25.96 -2.59 10.90
CA LEU A 300 -26.24 -2.39 12.33
C LEU A 300 -27.13 -3.50 12.91
N GLN A 301 -28.13 -3.98 12.16
CA GLN A 301 -28.98 -5.10 12.60
C GLN A 301 -28.18 -6.40 12.74
N ARG A 302 -27.20 -6.67 11.87
CA ARG A 302 -26.36 -7.88 12.02
C ARG A 302 -25.33 -7.80 13.15
N GLN A 303 -24.83 -6.61 13.52
CA GLN A 303 -24.05 -6.45 14.77
C GLN A 303 -24.88 -6.74 16.04
N SER A 304 -26.21 -6.81 15.94
CA SER A 304 -27.09 -7.08 17.08
C SER A 304 -27.22 -8.58 17.43
N LEU A 305 -26.57 -9.46 16.66
CA LEU A 305 -26.54 -10.92 16.86
C LEU A 305 -25.12 -11.40 17.19
N ASN A 306 -24.40 -10.66 18.03
CA ASN A 306 -22.99 -10.94 18.33
C ASN A 306 -22.79 -11.94 19.48
N ASN A 307 -21.98 -12.97 19.18
CA ASN A 307 -21.25 -13.71 20.20
C ASN A 307 -20.15 -12.82 20.81
N LYS A 308 -19.79 -13.14 22.06
CA LYS A 308 -19.08 -12.21 22.97
C LYS A 308 -17.59 -11.98 22.69
N SER A 309 -17.02 -12.54 21.63
CA SER A 309 -15.55 -12.76 21.49
C SER A 309 -14.78 -11.64 20.77
N LEU A 310 -15.40 -10.93 19.81
CA LEU A 310 -14.73 -9.87 19.04
C LEU A 310 -15.20 -8.44 19.37
N ASN A 311 -16.21 -8.26 20.24
CA ASN A 311 -16.82 -6.95 20.53
C ASN A 311 -15.84 -5.85 21.00
N ASP A 312 -14.72 -6.23 21.63
CA ASP A 312 -13.73 -5.28 22.18
C ASP A 312 -12.46 -5.13 21.30
N LYS A 313 -12.39 -5.78 20.12
CA LYS A 313 -11.20 -5.77 19.25
C LYS A 313 -11.31 -4.73 18.13
N CYS A 314 -10.21 -4.05 17.83
CA CYS A 314 -10.11 -3.25 16.61
C CYS A 314 -9.91 -4.19 15.40
N ILE A 315 -10.86 -4.25 14.46
CA ILE A 315 -10.77 -5.14 13.29
C ILE A 315 -10.66 -4.32 12.00
N LEU A 316 -9.48 -4.35 11.38
CA LEU A 316 -9.21 -3.74 10.09
C LEU A 316 -9.29 -4.78 8.96
N LYS A 317 -10.10 -4.51 7.94
CA LYS A 317 -10.06 -5.24 6.67
C LYS A 317 -9.16 -4.53 5.66
N LEU A 318 -8.25 -5.27 5.05
CA LEU A 318 -7.51 -4.88 3.85
C LEU A 318 -8.07 -5.69 2.68
N ILE A 319 -8.58 -5.00 1.66
CA ILE A 319 -9.43 -5.61 0.64
C ILE A 319 -8.60 -5.92 -0.60
N ARG A 320 -8.50 -7.19 -0.96
CA ARG A 320 -7.78 -7.67 -2.16
C ARG A 320 -8.60 -7.33 -3.41
N LYS A 321 -7.96 -6.69 -4.40
CA LYS A 321 -8.59 -6.28 -5.67
C LYS A 321 -8.46 -7.35 -6.75
N ASN A 322 -8.99 -8.55 -6.50
CA ASN A 322 -8.82 -9.72 -7.36
C ASN A 322 -10.07 -10.21 -8.11
N ILE A 323 -11.26 -9.67 -7.86
CA ILE A 323 -12.52 -10.18 -8.45
C ILE A 323 -12.79 -9.62 -9.85
N VAL A 324 -13.14 -10.49 -10.80
CA VAL A 324 -13.43 -10.15 -12.20
C VAL A 324 -14.89 -10.49 -12.53
N LEU A 325 -15.63 -9.51 -13.05
CA LEU A 325 -17.05 -9.67 -13.40
C LEU A 325 -17.24 -9.87 -14.91
N GLY A 326 -17.59 -11.10 -15.31
CA GLY A 326 -17.97 -11.40 -16.69
C GLY A 326 -19.42 -11.00 -16.94
N ILE A 327 -19.65 -9.94 -17.71
CA ILE A 327 -20.98 -9.35 -17.89
C ILE A 327 -21.46 -9.46 -19.35
N GLY A 328 -22.73 -9.84 -19.51
CA GLY A 328 -23.48 -9.74 -20.75
C GLY A 328 -24.88 -9.18 -20.49
N CYS A 329 -25.51 -8.57 -21.49
CA CYS A 329 -26.86 -8.03 -21.37
C CYS A 329 -27.55 -7.85 -22.73
N ARG A 330 -28.87 -7.63 -22.72
CA ARG A 330 -29.60 -7.08 -23.88
C ARG A 330 -29.14 -5.65 -24.17
N LYS A 331 -29.38 -5.16 -25.39
CA LYS A 331 -29.05 -3.77 -25.78
C LYS A 331 -29.95 -2.79 -25.01
N ASN A 332 -29.40 -1.64 -24.60
CA ASN A 332 -30.10 -0.61 -23.82
C ASN A 332 -30.65 -1.17 -22.49
N TYR A 333 -29.83 -1.96 -21.78
CA TYR A 333 -30.21 -2.45 -20.46
C TYR A 333 -30.29 -1.29 -19.45
N ASP A 334 -31.15 -1.39 -18.44
CA ASP A 334 -31.30 -0.33 -17.45
C ASP A 334 -30.10 -0.27 -16.48
N GLU A 335 -29.59 0.95 -16.25
CA GLU A 335 -28.39 1.22 -15.45
C GLU A 335 -28.57 0.87 -13.97
N ASN A 336 -29.73 1.19 -13.40
CA ASN A 336 -30.02 0.94 -11.99
C ASN A 336 -30.24 -0.55 -11.75
N THR A 337 -31.05 -1.18 -12.60
CA THR A 337 -31.31 -2.62 -12.61
C THR A 337 -30.01 -3.43 -12.76
N MET A 338 -29.03 -2.94 -13.53
CA MET A 338 -27.71 -3.57 -13.62
C MET A 338 -26.94 -3.47 -12.29
N LYS A 339 -26.85 -2.27 -11.70
CA LYS A 339 -26.17 -2.03 -10.43
C LYS A 339 -26.80 -2.86 -9.29
N GLU A 340 -28.13 -2.87 -9.19
CA GLU A 340 -28.89 -3.64 -8.21
C GLU A 340 -28.65 -5.15 -8.34
N ASN A 341 -28.72 -5.72 -9.56
CA ASN A 341 -28.47 -7.14 -9.78
C ASN A 341 -27.03 -7.53 -9.42
N VAL A 342 -26.04 -6.70 -9.77
CA VAL A 342 -24.62 -6.96 -9.44
C VAL A 342 -24.39 -6.88 -7.94
N ILE A 343 -24.89 -5.84 -7.27
CA ILE A 343 -24.79 -5.69 -5.81
C ILE A 343 -25.46 -6.88 -5.10
N ARG A 344 -26.63 -7.32 -5.58
CA ARG A 344 -27.34 -8.49 -5.01
C ARG A 344 -26.49 -9.75 -5.11
N VAL A 345 -25.98 -10.09 -6.29
CA VAL A 345 -25.17 -11.30 -6.47
C VAL A 345 -23.86 -11.22 -5.67
N LEU A 346 -23.19 -10.06 -5.62
CA LEU A 346 -21.99 -9.90 -4.80
C LEU A 346 -22.30 -10.07 -3.30
N LYS A 347 -23.44 -9.58 -2.80
CA LYS A 347 -23.90 -9.87 -1.43
C LYS A 347 -24.19 -11.36 -1.22
N GLU A 348 -24.87 -12.02 -2.16
CA GLU A 348 -25.20 -13.46 -2.11
C GLU A 348 -23.94 -14.34 -2.06
N GLU A 349 -22.89 -13.99 -2.82
CA GLU A 349 -21.60 -14.68 -2.83
C GLU A 349 -20.61 -14.16 -1.75
N ASN A 350 -21.06 -13.25 -0.87
CA ASN A 350 -20.24 -12.63 0.19
C ASN A 350 -18.97 -11.89 -0.29
N ILE A 351 -19.03 -11.18 -1.42
CA ILE A 351 -17.92 -10.44 -2.03
C ILE A 351 -18.05 -8.92 -1.79
N ASP A 352 -16.96 -8.26 -1.38
CA ASP A 352 -16.91 -6.82 -1.17
C ASP A 352 -16.85 -6.06 -2.51
N LEU A 353 -17.64 -4.99 -2.65
CA LEU A 353 -17.64 -4.15 -3.85
C LEU A 353 -16.28 -3.49 -4.15
N LYS A 354 -15.44 -3.28 -3.14
CA LYS A 354 -14.08 -2.72 -3.29
C LYS A 354 -13.07 -3.75 -3.82
N SER A 355 -13.41 -5.05 -3.84
CA SER A 355 -12.55 -6.13 -4.36
C SER A 355 -12.57 -6.25 -5.89
N ILE A 356 -13.48 -5.56 -6.57
CA ILE A 356 -13.65 -5.69 -8.01
C ILE A 356 -12.43 -5.10 -8.73
N ASN A 357 -11.70 -5.98 -9.41
CA ASN A 357 -10.55 -5.68 -10.25
C ASN A 357 -10.97 -5.08 -11.60
N SER A 358 -11.97 -5.68 -12.24
CA SER A 358 -12.40 -5.32 -13.60
C SER A 358 -13.75 -5.94 -13.99
N ILE A 359 -14.39 -5.32 -14.96
CA ILE A 359 -15.52 -5.90 -15.70
C ILE A 359 -15.00 -6.36 -17.07
N VAL A 360 -15.46 -7.52 -17.54
CA VAL A 360 -15.04 -8.11 -18.82
C VAL A 360 -16.23 -8.51 -19.68
N SER A 361 -16.15 -8.27 -21.00
CA SER A 361 -17.18 -8.66 -21.97
C SER A 361 -16.61 -8.80 -23.40
N VAL A 362 -17.50 -8.94 -24.39
CA VAL A 362 -17.18 -8.92 -25.83
C VAL A 362 -17.32 -7.52 -26.41
N GLU A 363 -16.55 -7.20 -27.45
CA GLU A 363 -16.45 -5.87 -28.09
C GLU A 363 -17.80 -5.21 -28.46
N ILE A 364 -18.83 -5.97 -28.84
CA ILE A 364 -20.17 -5.43 -29.14
C ILE A 364 -20.84 -4.73 -27.94
N LYS A 365 -20.28 -4.90 -26.73
CA LYS A 365 -20.71 -4.28 -25.47
C LYS A 365 -19.89 -3.10 -25.02
N LYS A 366 -18.82 -2.74 -25.75
CA LYS A 366 -17.93 -1.61 -25.43
C LYS A 366 -18.70 -0.30 -25.18
N ASP A 367 -19.69 0.00 -26.01
CA ASP A 367 -20.48 1.24 -25.94
C ASP A 367 -21.81 1.07 -25.17
N GLU A 368 -22.01 -0.03 -24.43
CA GLU A 368 -23.23 -0.25 -23.65
C GLU A 368 -23.23 0.65 -22.40
N LYS A 369 -24.12 1.64 -22.35
CA LYS A 369 -24.16 2.66 -21.29
C LYS A 369 -24.24 2.04 -19.89
N ALA A 370 -25.08 1.02 -19.69
CA ALA A 370 -25.23 0.38 -18.38
C ALA A 370 -23.93 -0.25 -17.84
N ILE A 371 -23.09 -0.84 -18.71
CA ILE A 371 -21.82 -1.46 -18.28
C ILE A 371 -20.77 -0.39 -17.98
N ASN A 372 -20.72 0.67 -18.78
CA ASN A 372 -19.84 1.82 -18.52
C ASN A 372 -20.22 2.55 -17.21
N GLU A 373 -21.52 2.72 -16.95
CA GLU A 373 -22.02 3.30 -15.69
C GLU A 373 -21.79 2.40 -14.47
N LEU A 374 -21.74 1.08 -14.65
CA LEU A 374 -21.34 0.13 -13.61
C LEU A 374 -19.82 0.18 -13.37
N SER A 375 -19.01 0.24 -14.43
CA SER A 375 -17.54 0.39 -14.37
C SER A 375 -17.14 1.64 -13.60
N ASN A 376 -17.78 2.77 -13.89
CA ASN A 376 -17.60 4.02 -13.15
C ASN A 376 -18.03 3.89 -11.68
N PHE A 377 -19.16 3.25 -11.40
CA PHE A 377 -19.67 3.05 -10.03
C PHE A 377 -18.77 2.15 -9.17
N LEU A 378 -18.12 1.15 -9.77
CA LEU A 378 -17.20 0.23 -9.09
C LEU A 378 -15.73 0.71 -9.12
N GLU A 379 -15.45 1.87 -9.72
CA GLU A 379 -14.09 2.42 -9.90
C GLU A 379 -13.10 1.41 -10.50
N CYS A 380 -13.56 0.59 -11.45
CA CYS A 380 -12.79 -0.50 -12.06
C CYS A 380 -12.86 -0.45 -13.60
N PRO A 381 -11.80 -0.84 -14.32
CA PRO A 381 -11.78 -0.83 -15.78
C PRO A 381 -12.78 -1.82 -16.40
N PHE A 382 -13.48 -1.37 -17.43
CA PHE A 382 -14.22 -2.23 -18.35
C PHE A 382 -13.32 -2.64 -19.53
N ILE A 383 -13.08 -3.95 -19.65
CA ILE A 383 -12.25 -4.56 -20.69
C ILE A 383 -13.17 -5.33 -21.65
N THR A 384 -12.90 -5.22 -22.96
CA THR A 384 -13.60 -5.99 -23.98
C THR A 384 -12.64 -6.78 -24.84
N TYR A 385 -13.07 -7.97 -25.24
CA TYR A 385 -12.34 -8.88 -26.13
C TYR A 385 -13.08 -9.02 -27.45
N SER A 386 -12.34 -9.22 -28.54
CA SER A 386 -12.92 -9.49 -29.85
C SER A 386 -13.64 -10.84 -29.90
N VAL A 387 -14.57 -10.98 -30.85
CA VAL A 387 -15.23 -12.27 -31.12
C VAL A 387 -14.20 -13.36 -31.42
N ASP A 388 -13.13 -13.05 -32.17
CA ASP A 388 -12.09 -14.03 -32.53
C ASP A 388 -11.17 -14.45 -31.38
N GLU A 389 -10.95 -13.58 -30.37
CA GLU A 389 -10.26 -13.97 -29.14
C GLU A 389 -11.09 -14.94 -28.31
N ILE A 390 -12.38 -14.62 -28.09
CA ILE A 390 -13.29 -15.48 -27.34
C ILE A 390 -13.49 -16.82 -28.04
N LYS A 391 -13.62 -16.83 -29.37
CA LYS A 391 -13.83 -18.02 -30.19
C LYS A 391 -12.73 -19.07 -30.05
N LYS A 392 -11.49 -18.67 -29.72
CA LYS A 392 -10.37 -19.61 -29.49
C LYS A 392 -10.58 -20.50 -28.26
N ILE A 393 -11.28 -20.00 -27.23
CA ILE A 393 -11.42 -20.69 -25.94
C ILE A 393 -12.86 -21.05 -25.56
N GLU A 394 -13.87 -20.51 -26.26
CA GLU A 394 -15.28 -20.72 -25.90
C GLU A 394 -15.72 -22.18 -25.83
N HIS A 395 -15.01 -23.08 -26.53
CA HIS A 395 -15.29 -24.51 -26.58
C HIS A 395 -15.16 -25.20 -25.22
N LYS A 396 -14.45 -24.58 -24.26
CA LYS A 396 -14.36 -25.03 -22.87
C LYS A 396 -15.64 -24.81 -22.06
N PHE A 397 -16.57 -23.99 -22.57
CA PHE A 397 -17.69 -23.46 -21.80
C PHE A 397 -19.05 -23.82 -22.40
N LYS A 398 -20.06 -23.91 -21.54
CA LYS A 398 -21.45 -24.18 -21.95
C LYS A 398 -22.00 -23.00 -22.78
N GLY A 399 -22.10 -23.21 -24.09
CA GLY A 399 -22.62 -22.21 -25.02
C GLY A 399 -24.13 -22.00 -24.98
N SER A 400 -24.60 -21.04 -25.77
CA SER A 400 -26.00 -20.73 -26.03
C SER A 400 -26.22 -20.49 -27.53
N ASP A 401 -27.14 -21.25 -28.13
CA ASP A 401 -27.44 -21.16 -29.56
C ASP A 401 -27.96 -19.78 -29.98
N PHE A 402 -28.67 -19.09 -29.07
CA PHE A 402 -29.12 -17.72 -29.29
C PHE A 402 -27.94 -16.75 -29.45
N VAL A 403 -26.93 -16.86 -28.58
CA VAL A 403 -25.73 -16.01 -28.64
C VAL A 403 -24.92 -16.35 -29.89
N ARG A 404 -24.76 -17.65 -30.20
CA ARG A 404 -24.05 -18.11 -31.41
C ARG A 404 -24.69 -17.60 -32.70
N LYS A 405 -26.02 -17.59 -32.78
CA LYS A 405 -26.75 -17.01 -33.93
C LYS A 405 -26.64 -15.48 -34.02
N THR A 406 -26.40 -14.78 -32.91
CA THR A 406 -26.37 -13.31 -32.86
C THR A 406 -24.98 -12.75 -33.13
N ILE A 407 -23.92 -13.36 -32.58
CA ILE A 407 -22.55 -12.83 -32.60
C ILE A 407 -21.48 -13.89 -32.97
N GLY A 408 -21.87 -15.07 -33.46
CA GLY A 408 -20.95 -16.12 -33.92
C GLY A 408 -20.36 -17.01 -32.82
N ILE A 409 -20.36 -16.56 -31.57
CA ILE A 409 -19.86 -17.27 -30.37
C ILE A 409 -21.01 -17.68 -29.44
N GLY A 410 -20.91 -18.86 -28.82
CA GLY A 410 -21.89 -19.42 -27.90
C GLY A 410 -21.75 -18.96 -26.45
N SER A 411 -20.57 -18.55 -25.97
CA SER A 411 -20.42 -17.93 -24.64
C SER A 411 -19.56 -16.68 -24.67
N VAL A 412 -19.77 -15.81 -23.68
CA VAL A 412 -19.08 -14.51 -23.52
C VAL A 412 -18.50 -14.39 -22.12
N CYS A 413 -19.33 -14.48 -21.08
CA CYS A 413 -18.94 -14.15 -19.71
C CYS A 413 -17.77 -15.00 -19.20
N GLU A 414 -17.88 -16.34 -19.24
CA GLU A 414 -16.81 -17.22 -18.76
C GLU A 414 -15.52 -17.13 -19.61
N PRO A 415 -15.58 -17.16 -20.96
CA PRO A 415 -14.40 -16.88 -21.79
C PRO A 415 -13.71 -15.55 -21.48
N SER A 416 -14.45 -14.45 -21.33
CA SER A 416 -13.86 -13.14 -21.04
C SER A 416 -13.17 -13.09 -19.67
N ILE A 417 -13.63 -13.88 -18.70
CA ILE A 417 -12.96 -14.06 -17.40
C ILE A 417 -11.64 -14.84 -17.57
N GLU A 418 -11.64 -15.94 -18.34
CA GLU A 418 -10.43 -16.72 -18.59
C GLU A 418 -9.38 -15.91 -19.39
N LEU A 419 -9.79 -15.12 -20.39
CA LEU A 419 -8.91 -14.20 -21.14
C LEU A 419 -8.30 -13.10 -20.27
N LYS A 420 -8.91 -12.79 -19.13
CA LYS A 420 -8.36 -11.87 -18.11
C LYS A 420 -7.36 -12.56 -17.17
N GLY A 421 -7.21 -13.88 -17.27
CA GLY A 421 -6.34 -14.70 -16.42
C GLY A 421 -6.97 -15.11 -15.08
N ALA A 422 -8.30 -14.97 -14.94
CA ALA A 422 -9.01 -15.28 -13.71
C ALA A 422 -9.62 -16.69 -13.72
N THR A 423 -9.60 -17.36 -12.57
CA THR A 423 -10.29 -18.63 -12.35
C THR A 423 -11.76 -18.38 -12.06
N ILE A 424 -12.67 -19.09 -12.71
CA ILE A 424 -14.12 -18.88 -12.51
C ILE A 424 -14.55 -19.50 -11.17
N ILE A 425 -15.03 -18.64 -10.27
CA ILE A 425 -15.60 -19.03 -8.97
C ILE A 425 -17.13 -19.14 -9.02
N LYS A 426 -17.78 -18.42 -9.97
CA LYS A 426 -19.23 -18.51 -10.23
C LYS A 426 -19.54 -18.59 -11.72
N GLU A 427 -20.12 -19.71 -12.15
CA GLU A 427 -20.67 -19.91 -13.49
C GLU A 427 -21.81 -18.91 -13.79
N LYS A 428 -22.09 -18.64 -15.08
CA LYS A 428 -23.02 -17.55 -15.44
C LYS A 428 -24.45 -17.75 -14.92
N GLN A 429 -24.93 -16.76 -14.17
CA GLN A 429 -26.34 -16.62 -13.80
C GLN A 429 -27.10 -15.80 -14.85
N LYS A 430 -28.38 -16.11 -15.07
CA LYS A 430 -29.28 -15.34 -15.95
C LYS A 430 -30.20 -14.46 -15.11
N LEU A 431 -30.03 -13.14 -15.22
CA LEU A 431 -30.68 -12.13 -14.38
C LEU A 431 -31.56 -11.23 -15.26
N ASN A 432 -32.76 -11.68 -15.57
CA ASN A 432 -33.77 -11.00 -16.42
C ASN A 432 -33.19 -10.06 -17.51
N GLY A 433 -32.58 -10.64 -18.55
CA GLY A 433 -31.99 -9.88 -19.67
C GLY A 433 -30.51 -9.50 -19.49
N MET A 434 -29.93 -9.73 -18.31
CA MET A 434 -28.49 -9.71 -18.03
C MET A 434 -27.95 -11.13 -17.80
N THR A 435 -26.65 -11.32 -17.97
CA THR A 435 -25.89 -12.46 -17.44
C THR A 435 -24.66 -11.96 -16.68
N LEU A 436 -24.38 -12.59 -15.55
CA LEU A 436 -23.22 -12.30 -14.71
C LEU A 436 -22.51 -13.62 -14.37
N ALA A 437 -21.19 -13.68 -14.55
CA ALA A 437 -20.29 -14.69 -14.02
C ALA A 437 -19.20 -14.00 -13.20
N ILE A 438 -18.57 -14.73 -12.28
CA ILE A 438 -17.52 -14.19 -11.40
C ILE A 438 -16.29 -15.06 -11.49
N GLY A 439 -15.13 -14.43 -11.64
CA GLY A 439 -13.83 -15.07 -11.48
C GLY A 439 -12.92 -14.32 -10.52
N GLU A 440 -11.80 -14.94 -10.23
CA GLU A 440 -10.83 -14.51 -9.24
C GLU A 440 -9.41 -14.61 -9.80
N LEU A 441 -8.62 -13.56 -9.60
CA LEU A 441 -7.20 -13.50 -9.95
C LEU A 441 -6.34 -13.99 -8.78
N SER A 442 -5.32 -14.79 -9.08
CA SER A 442 -4.28 -15.16 -8.11
C SER A 442 -3.20 -14.06 -8.07
N ILE A 443 -3.45 -12.98 -7.32
CA ILE A 443 -2.62 -11.76 -7.22
C ILE A 443 -2.53 -11.18 -5.81
#